data_AF-A0A561TS67-F1
#
_entry.id   AF-A0A561TS67-F1
#
_cell.length_a   1.000
_cell.length_b   1.000
_cell.length_c   1.000
_cell.angle_alpha   90.00
_cell.angle_beta   90.00
_cell.angle_gamma   90.00
#
_symmetry.space_group_name_H-M   'P 1'
#
loop_
_entity.id
_entity.type
_entity.pdbx_description
1 polymer ?
#
loop_
_entity_poly.entity_id
_entity_poly.type
_entity_poly.pdbx_seq_one_letter_code
_entity_poly.pdbx_strand_id
1 'polypeptide(L)'
;MFLSTEDEQGIDAVTDLVKSTGAGGVMMWELGGDYACPADVQPDTPCGMGYTLTTRLNERLGNTGAYDNNLRTGSSAAAPTVSANVSVEMVNYPTATANLWPLQPTVRITNNTGRTLGGGKDTKLSFDIPASTSPLVKDANWQTGAQGGQWKLTPGTTFHRVSTTLEYCQTIPAGKSLDLPIIYFLPITGQVNTSLSIGGTAYAPVTDNLKGLGTATPPAGGCGAANWDATKIYSPASQPIEQTTVKYNGKVWKAKWETRGQCPGHRGRRRP
;
A
#
# COMPACT_ATOMS: atom_id res chain seq x y z
N MET A 1 -7.14 40.36 19.62
CA MET A 1 -5.99 39.54 20.05
C MET A 1 -6.47 38.10 20.14
N PHE A 2 -5.68 37.14 19.67
CA PHE A 2 -5.98 35.71 19.76
C PHE A 2 -4.78 35.00 20.40
N LEU A 3 -5.04 34.22 21.46
CA LEU A 3 -4.06 33.33 22.08
C LEU A 3 -4.58 31.91 21.97
N SER A 4 -3.80 31.04 21.34
CA SER A 4 -4.05 29.60 21.38
C SER A 4 -3.56 29.07 22.72
N THR A 5 -4.40 28.34 23.44
CA THR A 5 -4.09 27.74 24.73
C THR A 5 -4.36 26.24 24.69
N GLU A 6 -3.69 25.50 25.56
CA GLU A 6 -3.97 24.11 25.87
C GLU A 6 -4.16 24.03 27.39
N ASP A 7 -5.29 23.48 27.82
CA ASP A 7 -5.70 23.44 29.22
C ASP A 7 -6.23 22.04 29.58
N GLU A 8 -6.86 21.90 30.74
CA GLU A 8 -7.40 20.63 31.22
C GLU A 8 -8.47 20.06 30.31
N GLN A 9 -9.28 20.90 29.65
CA GLN A 9 -10.32 20.46 28.73
C GLN A 9 -9.69 19.93 27.44
N GLY A 10 -8.67 20.60 26.93
CA GLY A 10 -7.91 20.14 25.78
C GLY A 10 -7.19 18.82 26.06
N ILE A 11 -6.51 18.72 27.20
CA ILE A 11 -5.85 17.48 27.65
C ILE A 11 -6.86 16.34 27.81
N ASP A 12 -8.05 16.60 28.36
CA ASP A 12 -9.10 15.59 28.45
C ASP A 12 -9.47 15.06 27.06
N ALA A 13 -9.72 15.94 26.10
CA ALA A 13 -10.04 15.54 24.73
C ALA A 13 -8.91 14.75 24.06
N VAL A 14 -7.65 15.13 24.28
CA VAL A 14 -6.48 14.37 23.80
C VAL A 14 -6.43 12.98 24.45
N THR A 15 -6.64 12.86 25.76
CA THR A 15 -6.63 11.55 26.43
C THR A 15 -7.77 10.65 25.98
N ASP A 16 -8.94 11.21 25.68
CA ASP A 16 -10.07 10.48 25.12
C ASP A 16 -9.78 9.99 23.70
N LEU A 17 -9.07 10.80 22.90
CA LEU A 17 -8.59 10.39 21.57
C LEU A 17 -7.57 9.25 21.69
N VAL A 18 -6.59 9.35 22.60
CA VAL A 18 -5.59 8.31 22.83
C VAL A 18 -6.26 6.98 23.20
N LYS A 19 -7.21 7.01 24.14
CA LYS A 19 -7.97 5.82 24.57
C LYS A 19 -8.81 5.23 23.44
N SER A 20 -9.53 6.07 22.69
CA SER A 20 -10.44 5.60 21.65
C SER A 20 -9.72 5.07 20.41
N THR A 21 -8.53 5.57 20.12
CA THR A 21 -7.71 5.12 18.97
C THR A 21 -6.71 4.03 19.32
N GLY A 22 -6.45 3.79 20.61
CA GLY A 22 -5.40 2.88 21.08
C GLY A 22 -3.99 3.42 20.84
N ALA A 23 -3.83 4.75 20.74
CA ALA A 23 -2.53 5.37 20.54
C ALA A 23 -1.58 5.08 21.71
N GLY A 24 -0.28 5.01 21.43
CA GLY A 24 0.73 4.60 22.40
C GLY A 24 0.98 5.60 23.56
N GLY A 25 0.57 6.86 23.42
CA GLY A 25 0.76 7.88 24.46
C GLY A 25 0.68 9.31 23.94
N VAL A 26 1.12 10.26 24.78
CA VAL A 26 1.13 11.71 24.52
C VAL A 26 2.53 12.25 24.72
N MET A 27 2.94 13.19 23.86
CA MET A 27 4.15 14.00 24.04
C MET A 27 3.72 15.46 24.29
N MET A 28 4.38 16.14 25.22
CA MET A 28 4.17 17.57 25.47
C MET A 28 5.47 18.36 25.31
N TRP A 29 5.35 19.60 24.87
CA TRP A 29 6.44 20.56 24.77
C TRP A 29 6.03 21.89 25.42
N GLU A 30 6.66 22.37 26.48
CA GLU A 30 7.66 21.74 27.35
C GLU A 30 7.18 21.70 28.80
N LEU A 31 7.87 20.97 29.67
CA LEU A 31 7.48 20.85 31.09
C LEU A 31 7.43 22.20 31.82
N GLY A 32 8.27 23.17 31.43
CA GLY A 32 8.26 24.51 32.01
C GLY A 32 7.03 25.34 31.68
N GLY A 33 6.19 24.90 30.74
CA GLY A 33 4.91 25.52 30.39
C GLY A 33 3.71 24.96 31.15
N ASP A 34 3.86 23.87 31.90
CA ASP A 34 2.80 23.35 32.76
C ASP A 34 2.64 24.24 34.01
N TYR A 35 1.44 24.28 34.57
CA TYR A 35 1.05 25.30 35.52
C TYR A 35 0.35 24.74 36.76
N ALA A 36 0.27 25.56 37.80
CA ALA A 36 -0.63 25.37 38.93
C ALA A 36 -1.18 26.73 39.36
N CYS A 37 -2.48 26.77 39.62
CA CYS A 37 -3.16 27.96 40.10
C CYS A 37 -3.48 27.82 41.59
N PRO A 38 -3.34 28.90 42.39
CA PRO A 38 -3.90 28.92 43.74
C PRO A 38 -5.43 28.80 43.70
N ALA A 39 -6.03 28.42 44.83
CA ALA A 39 -7.48 28.27 44.95
C ALA A 39 -8.25 29.57 44.64
N ASP A 40 -7.63 30.71 44.93
CA ASP A 40 -8.11 32.03 44.54
C ASP A 40 -6.97 32.76 43.78
N VAL A 41 -7.22 33.09 42.52
CA VAL A 41 -6.23 33.71 41.63
C VAL A 41 -6.36 35.22 41.74
N GLN A 42 -5.32 35.86 42.24
CA GLN A 42 -5.24 37.31 42.45
C GLN A 42 -4.04 37.89 41.68
N PRO A 43 -3.99 39.21 41.41
CA PRO A 43 -2.87 39.83 40.69
C PRO A 43 -1.50 39.63 41.35
N ASP A 44 -1.46 39.52 42.68
CA ASP A 44 -0.28 39.26 43.49
C ASP A 44 -0.02 37.75 43.72
N THR A 45 -1.02 36.91 43.46
CA THR A 45 -0.91 35.44 43.47
C THR A 45 -1.43 34.83 42.16
N PRO A 46 -0.76 35.08 41.02
CA PRO A 46 -1.14 34.49 39.76
C PRO A 46 -0.82 32.99 39.71
N CYS A 47 -1.34 32.29 38.71
CA CYS A 47 -0.86 30.96 38.39
C CYS A 47 0.64 31.00 38.04
N GLY A 48 1.37 29.96 38.45
CA GLY A 48 2.80 29.81 38.18
C GLY A 48 3.09 28.45 37.56
N MET A 49 4.39 28.13 37.43
CA MET A 49 4.83 26.79 37.01
C MET A 49 4.26 25.71 37.93
N GLY A 50 3.86 24.57 37.35
CA GLY A 50 3.27 23.48 38.10
C GLY A 50 3.12 22.21 37.27
N TYR A 51 2.18 21.36 37.67
CA TYR A 51 2.02 19.99 37.13
C TYR A 51 0.56 19.65 36.81
N THR A 52 -0.31 20.65 36.63
CA THR A 52 -1.76 20.41 36.42
C THR A 52 -1.99 19.49 35.22
N LEU A 53 -1.37 19.78 34.08
CA LEU A 53 -1.59 19.04 32.84
C LEU A 53 -0.90 17.67 32.86
N THR A 54 0.35 17.61 33.33
CA THR A 54 1.11 16.35 33.48
C THR A 54 0.44 15.38 34.47
N THR A 55 -0.01 15.88 35.62
CA THR A 55 -0.76 15.08 36.61
C THR A 55 -2.04 14.54 36.00
N ARG A 56 -2.77 15.39 35.27
CA ARG A 56 -4.02 14.99 34.60
C ARG A 56 -3.80 13.92 33.54
N LEU A 57 -2.75 14.04 32.71
CA LEU A 57 -2.35 12.99 31.77
C LEU A 57 -2.05 11.67 32.48
N ASN A 58 -1.30 11.71 33.58
CA ASN A 58 -0.97 10.53 34.37
C ASN A 58 -2.23 9.89 35.01
N GLU A 59 -3.13 10.67 35.58
CA GLU A 59 -4.38 10.16 36.16
C GLU A 59 -5.29 9.53 35.10
N ARG A 60 -5.36 10.14 33.92
CA ARG A 60 -6.23 9.70 32.81
C ARG A 60 -5.68 8.48 32.08
N LEU A 61 -4.36 8.36 31.93
CA LEU A 61 -3.70 7.33 31.11
C LEU A 61 -2.92 6.29 31.94
N GLY A 62 -2.53 6.58 33.17
CA GLY A 62 -1.67 5.71 33.99
C GLY A 62 -2.28 4.36 34.33
N ASN A 63 -3.61 4.24 34.27
CA ASN A 63 -4.34 2.99 34.48
C ASN A 63 -5.04 2.47 33.20
N THR A 64 -4.73 3.02 32.02
CA THR A 64 -5.25 2.45 30.77
C THR A 64 -4.57 1.12 30.46
N GLY A 65 -5.32 0.20 29.85
CA GLY A 65 -4.76 -1.08 29.39
C GLY A 65 -3.61 -0.88 28.39
N ALA A 66 -2.87 -1.97 28.13
CA ALA A 66 -1.80 -1.93 27.14
C ALA A 66 -2.30 -1.44 25.77
N TYR A 67 -1.44 -0.69 25.07
CA TYR A 67 -1.71 -0.28 23.70
C TYR A 67 -1.90 -1.50 22.79
N ASP A 68 -2.64 -1.33 21.69
CA ASP A 68 -2.83 -2.39 20.72
C ASP A 68 -1.49 -2.71 20.03
N ASN A 69 -1.02 -3.94 20.21
CA ASN A 69 0.23 -4.43 19.63
C ASN A 69 0.01 -5.32 18.39
N ASN A 70 -1.23 -5.44 17.92
CA ASN A 70 -1.54 -6.17 16.70
C ASN A 70 -1.20 -5.32 15.47
N LEU A 71 -0.17 -5.76 14.74
CA LEU A 71 0.32 -5.14 13.50
C LEU A 71 -0.78 -4.95 12.42
N ARG A 72 -1.88 -5.68 12.53
CA ARG A 72 -2.95 -5.72 11.53
C ARG A 72 -4.20 -4.97 11.96
N THR A 73 -4.22 -4.34 13.13
CA THR A 73 -5.37 -3.55 13.56
C THR A 73 -5.68 -2.46 12.55
N GLY A 74 -6.97 -2.35 12.19
CA GLY A 74 -7.44 -1.44 11.14
C GLY A 74 -7.24 -1.93 9.71
N SER A 75 -6.60 -3.08 9.49
CA SER A 75 -6.51 -3.74 8.18
C SER A 75 -7.74 -4.60 7.91
N SER A 76 -8.27 -4.55 6.69
CA SER A 76 -9.33 -5.44 6.21
C SER A 76 -8.80 -6.72 5.54
N ALA A 77 -7.49 -6.88 5.45
CA ALA A 77 -6.89 -8.00 4.73
C ALA A 77 -6.96 -9.32 5.52
N ALA A 78 -6.89 -10.45 4.83
CA ALA A 78 -6.57 -11.73 5.46
C ALA A 78 -5.04 -11.82 5.71
N ALA A 79 -4.64 -12.36 6.86
CA ALA A 79 -3.22 -12.56 7.17
C ALA A 79 -2.65 -13.69 6.30
N PRO A 80 -1.51 -13.48 5.63
CA PRO A 80 -0.72 -14.59 5.11
C PRO A 80 -0.33 -15.55 6.24
N THR A 81 -0.34 -16.84 5.96
CA THR A 81 0.08 -17.91 6.89
C THR A 81 1.49 -18.45 6.60
N VAL A 82 2.14 -17.90 5.57
CA VAL A 82 3.52 -18.20 5.19
C VAL A 82 4.18 -16.95 4.61
N SER A 83 5.50 -16.89 4.71
CA SER A 83 6.32 -15.86 4.07
C SER A 83 7.01 -16.41 2.82
N ALA A 84 7.35 -15.56 1.85
CA ALA A 84 8.21 -15.90 0.72
C ALA A 84 9.39 -14.95 0.64
N ASN A 85 10.52 -15.41 0.11
CA ASN A 85 11.71 -14.58 -0.08
C ASN A 85 11.53 -13.57 -1.23
N VAL A 86 10.68 -12.58 -0.99
CA VAL A 86 10.37 -11.44 -1.86
C VAL A 86 10.47 -10.16 -1.04
N SER A 87 10.79 -9.04 -1.67
CA SER A 87 10.59 -7.70 -1.10
C SER A 87 9.57 -6.92 -1.92
N VAL A 88 8.83 -6.04 -1.25
CA VAL A 88 7.94 -5.07 -1.89
C VAL A 88 8.21 -3.73 -1.21
N GLU A 89 8.63 -2.75 -2.01
CA GLU A 89 9.14 -1.47 -1.51
C GLU A 89 8.60 -0.32 -2.36
N MET A 90 8.26 0.81 -1.73
CA MET A 90 8.10 2.06 -2.46
C MET A 90 9.48 2.72 -2.62
N VAL A 91 9.86 2.99 -3.87
CA VAL A 91 11.16 3.55 -4.25
C VAL A 91 10.98 4.71 -5.23
N ASN A 92 12.08 5.39 -5.57
CA ASN A 92 12.09 6.48 -6.55
C ASN A 92 11.11 7.62 -6.21
N TYR A 93 11.04 7.98 -4.92
CA TYR A 93 10.26 9.14 -4.50
C TYR A 93 10.74 10.41 -5.20
N PRO A 94 9.83 11.32 -5.59
CA PRO A 94 10.21 12.61 -6.13
C PRO A 94 10.99 13.42 -5.09
N THR A 95 12.11 13.99 -5.49
CA THR A 95 12.96 14.82 -4.62
C THR A 95 12.84 16.31 -4.91
N ALA A 96 12.32 16.68 -6.07
CA ALA A 96 12.07 18.07 -6.43
C ALA A 96 10.71 18.53 -5.91
N THR A 97 10.66 19.73 -5.29
CA THR A 97 9.44 20.30 -4.71
C THR A 97 8.25 20.33 -5.67
N ALA A 98 8.49 20.63 -6.95
CA ALA A 98 7.45 20.67 -7.98
C ALA A 98 6.77 19.30 -8.24
N ASN A 99 7.42 18.20 -7.86
CA ASN A 99 6.97 16.83 -8.12
C ASN A 99 6.46 16.12 -6.86
N LEU A 100 6.37 16.84 -5.73
CA LEU A 100 5.84 16.30 -4.49
C LEU A 100 4.29 16.25 -4.48
N TRP A 101 3.61 16.90 -5.45
CA TRP A 101 2.15 16.89 -5.57
C TRP A 101 1.70 16.71 -7.04
N PRO A 102 1.09 15.55 -7.40
CA PRO A 102 0.93 14.36 -6.57
C PRO A 102 2.26 13.61 -6.39
N LEU A 103 2.35 12.77 -5.35
CA LEU A 103 3.48 11.86 -5.13
C LEU A 103 3.43 10.71 -6.14
N GLN A 104 4.55 10.47 -6.82
CA GLN A 104 4.66 9.48 -7.90
C GLN A 104 5.83 8.51 -7.69
N PRO A 105 5.90 7.76 -6.57
CA PRO A 105 6.92 6.74 -6.40
C PRO A 105 6.62 5.50 -7.27
N THR A 106 7.51 4.52 -7.17
CA THR A 106 7.40 3.22 -7.82
C THR A 106 7.26 2.13 -6.77
N VAL A 107 6.26 1.25 -6.91
CA VAL A 107 6.21 0.01 -6.15
C VAL A 107 7.13 -1.01 -6.82
N ARG A 108 8.22 -1.37 -6.17
CA ARG A 108 9.20 -2.35 -6.64
C ARG A 108 8.97 -3.69 -5.95
N ILE A 109 8.73 -4.73 -6.73
CA ILE A 109 8.67 -6.11 -6.25
C ILE A 109 9.99 -6.78 -6.63
N THR A 110 10.77 -7.26 -5.66
CA THR A 110 12.02 -7.98 -5.91
C THR A 110 11.86 -9.47 -5.58
N ASN A 111 12.23 -10.32 -6.53
CA ASN A 111 12.11 -11.76 -6.39
C ASN A 111 13.43 -12.42 -5.99
N ASN A 112 13.52 -12.85 -4.73
CA ASN A 112 14.68 -13.57 -4.18
C ASN A 112 14.38 -15.07 -3.92
N THR A 113 13.33 -15.61 -4.53
CA THR A 113 12.86 -17.00 -4.28
C THR A 113 13.69 -18.07 -5.02
N GLY A 114 14.60 -17.67 -5.91
CA GLY A 114 15.38 -18.59 -6.75
C GLY A 114 14.62 -19.18 -7.94
N ARG A 115 13.36 -18.78 -8.17
CA ARG A 115 12.54 -19.22 -9.33
C ARG A 115 11.81 -18.03 -9.93
N THR A 116 11.40 -18.11 -11.19
CA THR A 116 10.55 -17.07 -11.81
C THR A 116 9.20 -17.00 -11.08
N LEU A 117 8.72 -15.79 -10.81
CA LEU A 117 7.36 -15.52 -10.32
C LEU A 117 6.50 -14.89 -11.42
N GLY A 118 5.18 -14.93 -11.25
CA GLY A 118 4.25 -14.29 -12.18
C GLY A 118 4.01 -15.07 -13.47
N GLY A 119 3.51 -14.36 -14.48
CA GLY A 119 3.18 -14.89 -15.81
C GLY A 119 1.84 -15.62 -15.91
N GLY A 120 1.27 -16.08 -14.79
CA GLY A 120 -0.12 -16.53 -14.68
C GLY A 120 -1.07 -15.37 -14.38
N LYS A 121 -2.38 -15.57 -14.60
CA LYS A 121 -3.42 -14.54 -14.38
C LYS A 121 -3.73 -14.21 -12.92
N ASP A 122 -3.26 -15.05 -11.98
CA ASP A 122 -3.67 -15.00 -10.58
C ASP A 122 -2.56 -14.50 -9.64
N THR A 123 -1.55 -13.79 -10.17
CA THR A 123 -0.51 -13.18 -9.34
C THR A 123 -0.98 -11.81 -8.88
N LYS A 124 -1.38 -11.70 -7.61
CA LYS A 124 -1.96 -10.48 -7.05
C LYS A 124 -1.07 -9.90 -5.96
N LEU A 125 -0.63 -8.66 -6.13
CA LEU A 125 -0.03 -7.88 -5.06
C LEU A 125 -1.13 -7.14 -4.30
N SER A 126 -1.03 -7.07 -2.98
CA SER A 126 -1.88 -6.24 -2.15
C SER A 126 -1.13 -5.71 -0.93
N PHE A 127 -1.42 -4.49 -0.51
CA PHE A 127 -0.82 -3.85 0.65
C PHE A 127 -1.74 -2.75 1.16
N ASP A 128 -1.47 -2.28 2.37
CA ASP A 128 -2.22 -1.19 3.01
C ASP A 128 -1.41 0.11 2.96
N ILE A 129 -2.11 1.21 2.70
CA ILE A 129 -1.60 2.58 2.87
C ILE A 129 -2.45 3.30 3.91
N PRO A 130 -1.88 4.18 4.75
CA PRO A 130 -2.64 4.90 5.77
C PRO A 130 -3.69 5.83 5.16
N ALA A 131 -4.79 6.04 5.88
CA ALA A 131 -5.86 6.97 5.52
C ALA A 131 -5.46 8.46 5.65
N SER A 132 -4.19 8.76 5.91
CA SER A 132 -3.63 10.12 5.82
C SER A 132 -3.67 10.66 4.38
N THR A 133 -3.76 9.78 3.39
CA THR A 133 -4.05 10.14 1.99
C THR A 133 -5.50 9.88 1.64
N SER A 134 -6.02 10.62 0.67
CA SER A 134 -7.32 10.35 0.07
C SER A 134 -7.39 8.89 -0.45
N PRO A 135 -8.58 8.25 -0.45
CA PRO A 135 -8.81 6.93 -1.02
C PRO A 135 -8.79 6.94 -2.55
N LEU A 136 -7.69 7.42 -3.12
CA LEU A 136 -7.49 7.63 -4.54
C LEU A 136 -6.03 7.32 -4.89
N VAL A 137 -5.86 6.31 -5.74
CA VAL A 137 -4.59 5.97 -6.37
C VAL A 137 -4.78 5.92 -7.88
N LYS A 138 -3.74 6.30 -8.61
CA LYS A 138 -3.69 6.21 -10.07
C LYS A 138 -2.44 5.47 -10.52
N ASP A 139 -2.49 4.93 -11.73
CA ASP A 139 -1.32 4.38 -12.41
C ASP A 139 -0.56 5.44 -13.22
N ALA A 140 0.48 5.02 -13.93
CA ALA A 140 1.29 5.90 -14.79
C ALA A 140 0.51 6.59 -15.91
N ASN A 141 -0.65 6.05 -16.31
CA ASN A 141 -1.54 6.62 -17.32
C ASN A 141 -2.60 7.54 -16.70
N TRP A 142 -2.45 7.89 -15.41
CA TRP A 142 -3.39 8.72 -14.66
C TRP A 142 -4.79 8.12 -14.53
N GLN A 143 -4.91 6.79 -14.64
CA GLN A 143 -6.18 6.08 -14.52
C GLN A 143 -6.38 5.51 -13.13
N THR A 144 -7.60 5.64 -12.60
CA THR A 144 -8.02 4.92 -11.40
C THR A 144 -8.41 3.49 -11.71
N GLY A 145 -8.53 2.65 -10.68
CA GLY A 145 -9.07 1.31 -10.83
C GLY A 145 -10.46 1.26 -11.50
N ALA A 146 -11.34 2.21 -11.21
CA ALA A 146 -12.67 2.29 -11.83
C ALA A 146 -12.60 2.63 -13.34
N GLN A 147 -11.54 3.30 -13.76
CA GLN A 147 -11.26 3.63 -15.17
C GLN A 147 -10.50 2.52 -15.91
N GLY A 148 -10.27 1.37 -15.26
CA GLY A 148 -9.50 0.26 -15.81
C GLY A 148 -8.00 0.35 -15.57
N GLY A 149 -7.54 1.31 -14.76
CA GLY A 149 -6.14 1.45 -14.38
C GLY A 149 -5.61 0.28 -13.54
N GLN A 150 -4.27 0.20 -13.47
CA GLN A 150 -3.53 -0.91 -12.87
C GLN A 150 -3.86 -1.14 -11.38
N TRP A 151 -4.06 -0.06 -10.62
CA TRP A 151 -4.27 -0.12 -9.18
C TRP A 151 -5.76 -0.08 -8.83
N LYS A 152 -6.19 -1.00 -7.95
CA LYS A 152 -7.48 -0.99 -7.28
C LYS A 152 -7.28 -0.54 -5.84
N LEU A 153 -8.23 0.22 -5.32
CA LEU A 153 -8.23 0.66 -3.92
C LEU A 153 -9.59 0.42 -3.29
N THR A 154 -9.59 -0.16 -2.10
CA THR A 154 -10.75 -0.26 -1.23
C THR A 154 -10.57 0.72 -0.06
N PRO A 155 -11.45 1.71 0.11
CA PRO A 155 -11.37 2.65 1.23
C PRO A 155 -11.52 1.95 2.58
N GLY A 156 -10.96 2.55 3.62
CA GLY A 156 -11.04 2.10 5.00
C GLY A 156 -10.71 3.24 5.95
N THR A 157 -10.93 3.05 7.24
CA THR A 157 -10.85 4.12 8.26
C THR A 157 -9.41 4.37 8.73
N THR A 158 -8.64 3.31 8.99
CA THR A 158 -7.21 3.39 9.37
C THR A 158 -6.31 3.24 8.14
N PHE A 159 -6.63 2.25 7.31
CA PHE A 159 -5.88 1.92 6.10
C PHE A 159 -6.80 1.81 4.90
N HIS A 160 -6.31 2.23 3.74
CA HIS A 160 -6.87 1.88 2.44
C HIS A 160 -6.15 0.65 1.89
N ARG A 161 -6.89 -0.34 1.42
CA ARG A 161 -6.32 -1.55 0.82
C ARG A 161 -6.06 -1.30 -0.66
N VAL A 162 -4.79 -1.31 -1.07
CA VAL A 162 -4.38 -1.21 -2.47
C VAL A 162 -4.09 -2.61 -3.00
N SER A 163 -4.48 -2.89 -4.24
CA SER A 163 -4.15 -4.13 -4.91
C SER A 163 -3.96 -3.97 -6.41
N THR A 164 -3.17 -4.87 -6.99
CA THR A 164 -3.06 -5.02 -8.43
C THR A 164 -2.82 -6.49 -8.79
N THR A 165 -3.20 -6.87 -9.99
CA THR A 165 -2.92 -8.18 -10.56
C THR A 165 -1.90 -7.99 -11.67
N LEU A 166 -0.80 -8.73 -11.62
CA LEU A 166 0.20 -8.70 -12.69
C LEU A 166 -0.46 -9.15 -13.99
N GLU A 167 -0.06 -8.54 -15.10
CA GLU A 167 -0.59 -8.90 -16.40
C GLU A 167 -0.20 -10.34 -16.77
N TYR A 168 -1.03 -10.98 -17.59
CA TYR A 168 -0.69 -12.30 -18.11
C TYR A 168 0.65 -12.25 -18.87
N CYS A 169 1.53 -13.22 -18.61
CA CYS A 169 2.92 -13.23 -19.09
C CYS A 169 3.84 -12.12 -18.55
N GLN A 170 3.39 -11.29 -17.59
CA GLN A 170 4.28 -10.41 -16.83
C GLN A 170 4.99 -11.23 -15.74
N THR A 171 6.29 -11.45 -15.92
CA THR A 171 7.09 -12.29 -15.03
C THR A 171 8.11 -11.49 -14.26
N ILE A 172 8.53 -12.03 -13.12
CA ILE A 172 9.65 -11.53 -12.33
C ILE A 172 10.68 -12.67 -12.25
N PRO A 173 11.71 -12.69 -13.10
CA PRO A 173 12.76 -13.71 -13.05
C PRO A 173 13.46 -13.74 -11.68
N ALA A 174 14.11 -14.85 -11.36
CA ALA A 174 14.88 -14.97 -10.11
C ALA A 174 15.98 -13.88 -10.03
N GLY A 175 16.08 -13.22 -8.88
CA GLY A 175 17.02 -12.13 -8.63
C GLY A 175 16.71 -10.83 -9.37
N LYS A 176 15.52 -10.70 -9.98
CA LYS A 176 15.09 -9.49 -10.69
C LYS A 176 13.95 -8.79 -9.98
N SER A 177 13.69 -7.56 -10.40
CA SER A 177 12.61 -6.74 -9.87
C SER A 177 11.61 -6.34 -10.96
N LEU A 178 10.38 -6.08 -10.54
CA LEU A 178 9.33 -5.48 -11.35
C LEU A 178 8.91 -4.16 -10.70
N ASP A 179 8.93 -3.10 -11.51
CA ASP A 179 8.60 -1.74 -11.09
C ASP A 179 7.21 -1.35 -11.60
N LEU A 180 6.37 -0.89 -10.68
CA LEU A 180 4.98 -0.53 -10.91
C LEU A 180 4.74 0.90 -10.40
N PRO A 181 4.68 1.92 -11.28
CA PRO A 181 4.44 3.29 -10.85
C PRO A 181 3.07 3.46 -10.18
N ILE A 182 3.00 4.25 -9.11
CA ILE A 182 1.77 4.56 -8.40
C ILE A 182 1.72 6.06 -8.11
N ILE A 183 0.52 6.64 -8.19
CA ILE A 183 0.27 8.05 -7.91
C ILE A 183 -0.72 8.17 -6.76
N TYR A 184 -0.40 8.99 -5.75
CA TYR A 184 -1.28 9.34 -4.64
C TYR A 184 -1.04 10.78 -4.18
N PHE A 185 -1.91 11.31 -3.31
CA PHE A 185 -2.12 12.77 -3.22
C PHE A 185 -1.67 13.44 -1.91
N LEU A 186 -1.43 12.67 -0.85
CA LEU A 186 -0.85 13.18 0.40
C LEU A 186 0.24 12.23 0.91
N PRO A 187 1.20 12.72 1.71
CA PRO A 187 2.23 11.87 2.30
C PRO A 187 1.64 10.69 3.09
N ILE A 188 2.33 9.55 2.95
CA ILE A 188 2.05 8.32 3.67
C ILE A 188 3.34 7.77 4.24
N THR A 189 3.22 7.03 5.34
CA THR A 189 4.24 6.10 5.84
C THR A 189 3.82 4.66 5.52
N GLY A 190 4.70 3.69 5.74
CA GLY A 190 4.48 2.33 5.25
C GLY A 190 4.95 2.18 3.80
N GLN A 191 4.42 1.28 2.98
CA GLN A 191 3.32 0.31 3.08
C GLN A 191 3.39 -0.71 4.23
N VAL A 192 2.24 -1.30 4.58
CA VAL A 192 2.13 -2.40 5.57
C VAL A 192 1.17 -3.49 5.11
N ASN A 193 1.09 -4.61 5.85
CA ASN A 193 0.18 -5.73 5.59
C ASN A 193 0.29 -6.26 4.15
N THR A 194 1.52 -6.37 3.65
CA THR A 194 1.77 -6.73 2.25
C THR A 194 1.53 -8.22 2.04
N SER A 195 0.94 -8.56 0.90
CA SER A 195 0.84 -9.93 0.45
C SER A 195 0.98 -10.04 -1.07
N LEU A 196 1.74 -11.06 -1.49
CA LEU A 196 1.80 -11.52 -2.87
C LEU A 196 1.05 -12.85 -2.95
N SER A 197 -0.12 -12.86 -3.57
CA SER A 197 -0.88 -14.08 -3.81
C SER A 197 -0.47 -14.73 -5.12
N ILE A 198 -0.11 -16.02 -5.07
CA ILE A 198 0.27 -16.83 -6.23
C ILE A 198 -0.48 -18.16 -6.13
N GLY A 199 -1.26 -18.49 -7.16
CA GLY A 199 -2.02 -19.75 -7.18
C GLY A 199 -3.02 -19.88 -6.02
N GLY A 200 -3.56 -18.76 -5.54
CA GLY A 200 -4.50 -18.71 -4.41
C GLY A 200 -3.86 -18.68 -3.03
N THR A 201 -2.55 -18.96 -2.90
CA THR A 201 -1.83 -18.84 -1.61
C THR A 201 -1.28 -17.43 -1.46
N ALA A 202 -1.55 -16.78 -0.33
CA ALA A 202 -0.99 -15.47 0.01
C ALA A 202 0.33 -15.63 0.77
N TYR A 203 1.39 -14.97 0.29
CA TYR A 203 2.70 -14.95 0.92
C TYR A 203 3.00 -13.54 1.45
N ALA A 204 3.43 -13.43 2.71
CA ALA A 204 4.03 -12.20 3.21
C ALA A 204 5.46 -12.06 2.65
N PRO A 205 5.92 -10.83 2.32
CA PRO A 205 7.34 -10.59 2.12
C PRO A 205 8.14 -10.92 3.39
N VAL A 206 9.29 -11.58 3.26
CA VAL A 206 10.18 -11.81 4.41
C VAL A 206 10.65 -10.50 5.05
N THR A 207 10.69 -9.40 4.29
CA THR A 207 11.05 -8.05 4.77
C THR A 207 10.03 -7.47 5.75
N ASP A 208 8.78 -7.95 5.75
CA ASP A 208 7.77 -7.54 6.73
C ASP A 208 8.05 -8.13 8.13
N ASN A 209 9.00 -9.06 8.24
CA ASN A 209 9.51 -9.62 9.51
C ASN A 209 8.43 -10.14 10.47
N LEU A 210 7.31 -10.63 9.93
CA LEU A 210 6.20 -11.14 10.71
C LEU A 210 6.64 -12.38 11.53
N LYS A 211 6.45 -12.32 12.84
CA LYS A 211 6.90 -13.36 13.78
C LYS A 211 6.03 -14.62 13.68
N GLY A 212 6.66 -15.78 13.89
CA GLY A 212 5.97 -17.08 13.93
C GLY A 212 5.60 -17.67 12.56
N LEU A 213 5.92 -16.99 11.46
CA LEU A 213 5.65 -17.46 10.11
C LEU A 213 6.82 -18.26 9.54
N GLY A 214 6.51 -19.45 9.04
CA GLY A 214 7.45 -20.23 8.23
C GLY A 214 7.70 -19.59 6.87
N THR A 215 8.84 -19.89 6.24
CA THR A 215 9.11 -19.49 4.86
C THR A 215 8.74 -20.62 3.91
N ALA A 216 8.03 -20.28 2.84
CA ALA A 216 7.68 -21.18 1.75
C ALA A 216 8.17 -20.62 0.42
N THR A 217 8.49 -21.51 -0.52
CA THR A 217 8.85 -21.12 -1.87
C THR A 217 7.58 -21.15 -2.74
N PRO A 218 7.17 -20.02 -3.36
CA PRO A 218 6.03 -20.03 -4.26
C PRO A 218 6.21 -21.00 -5.44
N PRO A 219 5.11 -21.48 -6.05
CA PRO A 219 5.20 -22.28 -7.26
C PRO A 219 5.89 -21.49 -8.38
N ALA A 220 6.68 -22.18 -9.20
CA ALA A 220 7.38 -21.54 -10.30
C ALA A 220 6.38 -20.99 -11.31
N GLY A 221 6.51 -19.69 -11.61
CA GLY A 221 5.74 -19.00 -12.62
C GLY A 221 6.33 -19.16 -14.03
N GLY A 222 5.74 -18.44 -14.97
CA GLY A 222 6.15 -18.47 -16.37
C GLY A 222 5.04 -17.99 -17.30
N CYS A 223 5.42 -17.61 -18.52
CA CYS A 223 4.45 -17.22 -19.54
C CYS A 223 3.90 -18.47 -20.24
N GLY A 224 2.62 -18.77 -19.99
CA GLY A 224 1.89 -19.90 -20.59
C GLY A 224 1.38 -19.66 -22.01
N ALA A 225 1.66 -18.49 -22.61
CA ALA A 225 1.19 -18.17 -23.95
C ALA A 225 1.67 -19.19 -24.99
N ALA A 226 0.75 -19.63 -25.84
CA ALA A 226 1.03 -20.54 -26.96
C ALA A 226 1.80 -19.81 -28.07
N ASN A 227 2.44 -20.56 -28.96
CA ASN A 227 3.01 -19.98 -30.18
C ASN A 227 1.89 -19.43 -31.07
N TRP A 228 2.16 -18.32 -31.78
CA TRP A 228 1.22 -17.76 -32.74
C TRP A 228 0.94 -18.74 -33.89
N ASP A 229 -0.32 -18.78 -34.30
CA ASP A 229 -0.83 -19.67 -35.34
C ASP A 229 -1.69 -18.85 -36.31
N ALA A 230 -1.29 -18.82 -37.58
CA ALA A 230 -1.97 -18.06 -38.63
C ALA A 230 -3.43 -18.50 -38.85
N THR A 231 -3.77 -19.74 -38.51
CA THR A 231 -5.09 -20.31 -38.75
C THR A 231 -6.12 -19.90 -37.69
N LYS A 232 -5.64 -19.54 -36.49
CA LYS A 232 -6.49 -19.20 -35.33
C LYS A 232 -7.00 -17.77 -35.39
N ILE A 233 -8.19 -17.59 -34.81
CA ILE A 233 -8.77 -16.28 -34.53
C ILE A 233 -8.37 -15.89 -33.12
N TYR A 234 -7.89 -14.66 -32.96
CA TYR A 234 -7.57 -14.04 -31.70
C TYR A 234 -8.52 -12.86 -31.47
N SER A 235 -9.51 -13.03 -30.60
CA SER A 235 -10.57 -12.04 -30.35
C SER A 235 -10.68 -11.72 -28.85
N PRO A 236 -10.08 -10.62 -28.36
CA PRO A 236 -10.13 -10.26 -26.93
C PRO A 236 -11.55 -9.91 -26.44
N ALA A 237 -12.51 -9.72 -27.34
CA ALA A 237 -13.91 -9.49 -26.99
C ALA A 237 -14.64 -10.78 -26.59
N SER A 238 -14.19 -11.95 -27.07
CA SER A 238 -14.88 -13.23 -26.88
C SER A 238 -14.00 -14.34 -26.29
N GLN A 239 -12.68 -14.12 -26.22
CA GLN A 239 -11.71 -15.10 -25.72
C GLN A 239 -10.95 -14.56 -24.50
N PRO A 240 -10.56 -15.46 -23.57
CA PRO A 240 -9.76 -15.08 -22.41
C PRO A 240 -8.33 -14.68 -22.81
N ILE A 241 -7.62 -14.05 -21.88
CA ILE A 241 -6.29 -13.48 -22.14
C ILE A 241 -5.25 -14.53 -22.55
N GLU A 242 -5.37 -15.75 -22.03
CA GLU A 242 -4.49 -16.88 -22.31
C GLU A 242 -4.62 -17.38 -23.75
N GLN A 243 -5.78 -17.17 -24.38
CA GLN A 243 -6.03 -17.54 -25.77
C GLN A 243 -5.70 -16.43 -26.76
N THR A 244 -5.64 -15.18 -26.28
CA THR A 244 -5.37 -13.98 -27.10
C THR A 244 -3.96 -13.43 -26.93
N THR A 245 -3.16 -14.06 -26.08
CA THR A 245 -1.74 -13.79 -25.89
C THR A 245 -0.90 -14.91 -26.47
N VAL A 246 0.07 -14.57 -27.32
CA VAL A 246 0.88 -15.53 -28.08
C VAL A 246 2.37 -15.19 -28.05
N LYS A 247 3.21 -16.21 -28.23
CA LYS A 247 4.64 -16.07 -28.49
C LYS A 247 4.89 -16.05 -29.99
N TYR A 248 5.59 -15.04 -30.47
CA TYR A 248 6.02 -14.94 -31.86
C TYR A 248 7.35 -14.20 -31.94
N ASN A 249 8.33 -14.81 -32.63
CA ASN A 249 9.67 -14.28 -32.84
C ASN A 249 10.37 -13.84 -31.53
N GLY A 250 10.34 -14.71 -30.52
CA GLY A 250 10.95 -14.48 -29.20
C GLY A 250 10.25 -13.42 -28.32
N LYS A 251 9.13 -12.86 -28.76
CA LYS A 251 8.35 -11.86 -28.03
C LYS A 251 6.95 -12.38 -27.70
N VAL A 252 6.36 -11.81 -26.64
CA VAL A 252 4.97 -12.05 -26.27
C VAL A 252 4.11 -10.92 -26.82
N TRP A 253 2.99 -11.28 -27.45
CA TRP A 253 2.05 -10.36 -28.08
C TRP A 253 0.65 -10.60 -27.56
N LYS A 254 -0.09 -9.52 -27.29
CA LYS A 254 -1.49 -9.54 -26.87
C LYS A 254 -2.34 -8.94 -27.99
N ALA A 255 -3.38 -9.64 -28.42
CA ALA A 255 -4.33 -9.11 -29.39
C ALA A 255 -5.13 -7.95 -28.78
N LYS A 256 -5.21 -6.81 -29.49
CA LYS A 256 -6.00 -5.63 -29.06
C LYS A 256 -7.39 -5.58 -29.71
N TRP A 257 -7.56 -6.26 -30.84
CA TRP A 257 -8.81 -6.42 -31.57
C TRP A 257 -8.80 -7.80 -32.24
N GLU A 258 -9.93 -8.19 -32.82
CA GLU A 258 -10.05 -9.46 -33.51
C GLU A 258 -9.10 -9.56 -34.72
N THR A 259 -8.28 -10.60 -34.78
CA THR A 259 -7.35 -10.84 -35.89
C THR A 259 -7.29 -12.31 -36.27
N ARG A 260 -7.05 -12.59 -37.56
CA ARG A 260 -6.80 -13.93 -38.11
C ARG A 260 -5.77 -13.83 -39.23
N GLY A 261 -4.79 -14.72 -39.27
CA GLY A 261 -3.75 -14.75 -40.30
C GLY A 261 -2.77 -13.56 -40.30
N GLN A 262 -3.00 -12.52 -39.49
CA GLN A 262 -2.10 -11.38 -39.38
C GLN A 262 -0.98 -11.69 -38.38
N CYS A 263 0.26 -11.70 -38.87
CA CYS A 263 1.44 -11.92 -38.03
C CYS A 263 1.59 -10.81 -36.97
N PRO A 264 1.87 -11.14 -35.70
CA PRO A 264 2.10 -10.15 -34.66
C PRO A 264 3.28 -9.23 -34.99
N GLY A 265 3.13 -7.94 -34.70
CA GLY A 265 4.16 -6.93 -34.97
C GLY A 265 4.19 -6.40 -36.41
N HIS A 266 3.39 -6.96 -37.32
CA HIS A 266 3.19 -6.36 -38.64
C HIS A 266 2.08 -5.31 -38.52
N ARG A 267 2.37 -4.03 -38.86
CA ARG A 267 1.33 -3.01 -38.98
C ARG A 267 0.46 -3.39 -40.17
N GLY A 268 -0.66 -4.06 -39.92
CA GLY A 268 -1.72 -4.20 -40.90
C GLY A 268 -2.09 -2.81 -41.40
N ARG A 269 -1.88 -2.56 -42.69
CA ARG A 269 -2.42 -1.37 -43.37
C ARG A 269 -3.91 -1.32 -43.04
N ARG A 270 -4.35 -0.24 -42.39
CA ARG A 270 -5.76 0.16 -42.41
C ARG A 270 -6.14 0.18 -43.89
N ARG A 271 -6.99 -0.75 -44.33
CA ARG A 271 -7.77 -0.50 -45.53
C ARG A 271 -8.96 0.39 -45.11
N PRO A 272 -9.30 1.39 -45.95
CA PRO A 272 -10.27 2.44 -45.64
C PRO A 272 -11.66 1.89 -45.37
#